data_AF-A0AAD3AUK3-F1
#
_entry.id   AF-A0AAD3AUK3-F1
#
_cell.length_a   1.000
_cell.length_b   1.000
_cell.length_c   1.000
_cell.angle_alpha   90.00
_cell.angle_beta   90.00
_cell.angle_gamma   90.00
#
_symmetry.space_group_name_H-M   'P 1'
#
loop_
_entity.id
_entity.type
_entity.pdbx_description
1 polymer ?
#
loop_
_entity_poly.entity_id
_entity_poly.type
_entity_poly.pdbx_seq_one_letter_code
_entity_poly.pdbx_strand_id
1 'polypeptide(L)'
;MINRAMEVLFNQDYDKGGDTAATGIVIVDMLQELLDNPYLKQKPPKSTGRELFGINYTDKIIAKYKQNKPEDIVHTLTIFTAQSIVRAYKDFVFNKNKLDQIIFTGGGAYNKFLIKTISDLLDVEVLTFEDIG
;
A
#
# COMPACT_ATOMS: atom_id res chain seq x y z
N MET A 1 3.01 7.79 -1.31
CA MET A 1 2.48 8.08 0.04
C MET A 1 3.42 7.62 1.14
N ILE A 2 3.77 6.33 1.26
CA ILE A 2 4.66 5.81 2.32
C ILE A 2 5.97 6.61 2.42
N ASN A 3 6.72 6.78 1.33
CA ASN A 3 7.96 7.57 1.33
C ASN A 3 7.77 9.01 1.80
N ARG A 4 6.66 9.66 1.41
CA ARG A 4 6.37 11.02 1.85
C ARG A 4 6.05 11.07 3.35
N ALA A 5 5.36 10.06 3.88
CA ALA A 5 5.14 9.95 5.31
C ALA A 5 6.45 9.72 6.07
N MET A 6 7.35 8.88 5.55
CA MET A 6 8.68 8.69 6.13
C MET A 6 9.52 9.97 6.14
N GLU A 7 9.47 10.74 5.05
CA GLU A 7 10.18 12.01 4.94
C GLU A 7 9.67 13.00 6.00
N VAL A 8 8.35 13.16 6.12
CA VAL A 8 7.72 14.14 7.02
C VAL A 8 7.81 13.75 8.49
N LEU A 9 7.65 12.46 8.80
CA LEU A 9 7.48 12.00 10.18
C LEU A 9 8.76 11.45 10.80
N PHE A 10 9.69 10.95 9.98
CA PHE A 10 10.91 10.28 10.44
C PHE A 10 12.19 10.86 9.83
N ASN A 11 12.09 11.83 8.91
CA ASN A 11 13.23 12.39 8.16
C ASN A 11 14.06 11.29 7.45
N GLN A 12 13.36 10.31 6.86
CA GLN A 12 13.92 9.21 6.08
C GLN A 12 13.26 9.13 4.70
N ASP A 13 14.00 8.71 3.68
CA ASP A 13 13.51 8.70 2.29
C ASP A 13 12.43 7.64 2.02
N TYR A 14 12.45 6.53 2.76
CA TYR A 14 11.52 5.41 2.62
C TYR A 14 11.51 4.54 3.88
N ASP A 15 10.54 3.63 3.97
CA ASP A 15 10.44 2.67 5.08
C ASP A 15 11.26 1.42 4.74
N LYS A 16 12.46 1.34 5.30
CA LYS A 16 13.41 0.26 5.00
C LYS A 16 12.84 -1.08 5.46
N GLY A 17 12.67 -2.02 4.53
CA GLY A 17 12.11 -3.35 4.82
C GLY A 17 10.63 -3.36 5.24
N GLY A 18 10.00 -2.21 5.43
CA GLY A 18 8.71 -2.11 6.11
C GLY A 18 8.80 -2.09 7.64
N ASP A 19 9.99 -1.81 8.20
CA ASP A 19 10.26 -1.92 9.64
C ASP A 19 9.38 -0.96 10.45
N THR A 20 9.15 0.26 9.97
CA THR A 20 8.28 1.23 10.63
C THR A 20 6.84 0.77 10.57
N ALA A 21 6.35 0.45 9.35
CA ALA A 21 4.99 -0.03 9.15
C ALA A 21 4.69 -1.27 10.03
N ALA A 22 5.64 -2.18 10.20
CA ALA A 22 5.45 -3.40 10.99
C ALA A 22 5.18 -3.17 12.49
N THR A 23 5.53 -2.00 13.02
CA THR A 23 5.35 -1.67 14.45
C THR A 23 4.06 -0.91 14.76
N GLY A 24 3.43 -0.33 13.74
CA GLY A 24 2.19 0.43 13.91
C GLY A 24 0.94 -0.44 13.98
N ILE A 25 -0.18 0.21 14.26
CA ILE A 25 -1.53 -0.35 14.21
C ILE A 25 -2.40 0.43 13.21
N VAL A 26 -3.44 -0.21 12.69
CA VAL A 26 -4.36 0.42 11.74
C VAL A 26 -5.18 1.53 12.41
N ILE A 27 -5.13 2.73 11.83
CA ILE A 27 -6.07 3.82 12.10
C ILE A 27 -7.29 3.60 11.21
N VAL A 28 -8.35 2.99 11.77
CA VAL A 28 -9.52 2.53 11.01
C VAL A 28 -10.16 3.64 10.17
N ASP A 29 -10.37 4.82 10.75
CA ASP A 29 -10.99 5.95 10.05
C ASP A 29 -10.15 6.42 8.85
N MET A 30 -8.82 6.45 9.01
CA MET A 30 -7.90 6.83 7.94
C MET A 30 -7.90 5.78 6.83
N LEU A 31 -7.87 4.50 7.19
CA LEU A 31 -7.92 3.42 6.21
C LEU A 31 -9.20 3.49 5.38
N GLN A 32 -10.35 3.69 6.04
CA GLN A 32 -11.65 3.78 5.38
C GLN A 32 -11.70 4.98 4.42
N GLU A 33 -11.25 6.17 4.85
CA GLU A 33 -11.19 7.35 3.99
C GLU A 33 -10.34 7.12 2.74
N LEU A 34 -9.17 6.46 2.89
CA LEU A 34 -8.30 6.15 1.76
C LEU A 34 -8.98 5.15 0.80
N LEU A 35 -9.61 4.09 1.33
CA LEU A 35 -10.28 3.04 0.54
C LEU A 35 -11.55 3.53 -0.18
N ASP A 36 -12.17 4.60 0.31
CA ASP A 36 -13.34 5.22 -0.31
C ASP A 36 -13.01 6.13 -1.50
N ASN A 37 -11.72 6.33 -1.80
CA ASN A 37 -11.29 7.12 -2.95
C ASN A 37 -11.94 6.61 -4.26
N PRO A 38 -12.67 7.46 -5.01
CA PRO A 38 -13.39 7.06 -6.22
C PRO A 38 -12.53 6.39 -7.29
N TYR A 39 -11.23 6.70 -7.35
CA TYR A 39 -10.30 6.08 -8.30
C TYR A 39 -10.23 4.55 -8.14
N LEU A 40 -10.34 4.04 -6.91
CA LEU A 40 -10.27 2.59 -6.66
C LEU A 40 -11.44 1.83 -7.31
N LYS A 41 -12.60 2.48 -7.45
CA LYS A 41 -13.83 1.90 -8.03
C LYS A 41 -13.86 1.94 -9.57
N GLN A 42 -12.96 2.68 -10.21
CA GLN A 42 -12.89 2.75 -11.68
C GLN A 42 -12.47 1.41 -12.30
N LYS A 43 -13.09 1.04 -13.42
CA LYS A 43 -12.74 -0.16 -14.21
C LYS A 43 -11.54 0.10 -15.12
N PRO A 44 -10.71 -0.91 -15.44
CA PRO A 44 -9.66 -0.79 -16.46
C PRO A 44 -10.22 -0.49 -17.86
N PRO A 45 -9.45 0.20 -18.74
CA PRO A 45 -8.11 0.74 -18.50
C PRO A 45 -8.14 1.99 -17.59
N LYS A 46 -7.23 2.04 -16.63
CA LYS A 46 -7.04 3.21 -15.74
C LYS A 46 -5.57 3.37 -15.37
N SER A 47 -5.16 4.60 -15.12
CA SER A 47 -3.83 4.97 -14.63
C SER A 47 -3.95 6.12 -13.63
N THR A 48 -2.93 6.28 -12.79
CA THR A 48 -2.82 7.38 -11.84
C THR A 48 -1.35 7.66 -11.54
N GLY A 49 -1.09 8.83 -10.97
CA GLY A 49 0.21 9.25 -10.48
C GLY A 49 0.09 10.24 -9.33
N ARG A 50 1.05 11.17 -9.30
CA ARG A 50 1.22 12.14 -8.21
C ARG A 50 0.10 13.19 -8.14
N GLU A 51 -0.69 13.33 -9.20
CA GLU A 51 -1.85 14.20 -9.26
C GLU A 51 -2.97 13.76 -8.30
N LEU A 52 -3.15 12.45 -8.09
CA LEU A 52 -4.15 11.92 -7.15
C LEU A 52 -3.55 11.48 -5.81
N PHE A 53 -2.39 10.82 -5.82
CA PHE A 53 -1.78 10.22 -4.61
C PHE A 53 -0.37 10.78 -4.31
N GLY A 54 -0.12 12.05 -4.67
CA GLY A 54 1.16 12.72 -4.46
C GLY A 54 1.31 13.42 -3.11
N ILE A 55 2.25 14.36 -3.06
CA ILE A 55 2.67 15.10 -1.85
C ILE A 55 1.48 15.81 -1.20
N ASN A 56 0.74 16.62 -1.97
CA ASN A 56 -0.39 17.40 -1.44
C ASN A 56 -1.49 16.54 -0.80
N TYR A 57 -1.77 15.37 -1.37
CA TYR A 57 -2.75 14.45 -0.79
C TYR A 57 -2.21 13.81 0.48
N THR A 58 -0.97 13.34 0.45
CA THR A 58 -0.32 12.70 1.58
C THR A 58 -0.20 13.65 2.77
N ASP A 59 0.23 14.90 2.55
CA ASP A 59 0.42 15.90 3.60
C ASP A 59 -0.90 16.27 4.27
N LYS A 60 -2.00 16.34 3.52
CA LYS A 60 -3.35 16.56 4.07
C LYS A 60 -3.77 15.40 4.97
N ILE A 61 -3.54 14.16 4.55
CA ILE A 61 -3.84 12.96 5.34
C ILE A 61 -3.00 12.95 6.63
N ILE A 62 -1.69 13.19 6.52
CA ILE A 62 -0.80 13.27 7.70
C ILE A 62 -1.28 14.36 8.67
N ALA A 63 -1.58 15.57 8.17
CA ALA A 63 -2.04 16.67 9.00
C ALA A 63 -3.38 16.37 9.69
N LYS A 64 -4.29 15.65 9.02
CA LYS A 64 -5.60 15.26 9.55
C LYS A 64 -5.49 14.21 10.66
N TYR A 65 -4.53 13.29 10.56
CA TYR A 65 -4.35 12.18 11.49
C TYR A 65 -3.15 12.32 12.42
N LYS A 66 -2.55 13.51 12.50
CA LYS A 66 -1.30 13.83 13.25
C LYS A 66 -1.34 13.56 14.76
N GLN A 67 -2.53 13.38 15.34
CA GLN A 67 -2.72 13.04 16.74
C GLN A 67 -2.41 11.56 17.04
N ASN A 68 -2.36 10.71 16.01
CA ASN A 68 -1.97 9.31 16.13
C ASN A 68 -0.45 9.18 16.08
N LYS A 69 0.05 7.99 16.44
CA LYS A 69 1.49 7.75 16.39
C LYS A 69 1.99 7.77 14.94
N PRO A 70 3.19 8.31 14.68
CA PRO A 70 3.79 8.30 13.35
C PRO A 70 3.81 6.92 12.66
N GLU A 71 4.16 5.88 13.42
CA GLU A 71 4.21 4.50 12.92
C GLU A 71 2.83 3.97 12.51
N ASP A 72 1.75 4.39 13.18
CA ASP A 72 0.37 4.00 12.85
C ASP A 72 -0.07 4.62 11.51
N ILE A 73 0.38 5.84 11.21
CA ILE A 73 0.14 6.50 9.92
C ILE A 73 0.84 5.74 8.79
N VAL A 74 2.13 5.39 8.97
CA VAL A 74 2.91 4.64 7.98
C VAL A 74 2.35 3.23 7.80
N HIS A 75 1.98 2.56 8.89
CA HIS A 75 1.29 1.29 8.87
C HIS A 75 0.00 1.37 8.06
N THR A 76 -0.85 2.35 8.36
CA THR A 76 -2.15 2.51 7.67
C THR A 76 -2.00 2.79 6.18
N LEU A 77 -1.03 3.61 5.76
CA LEU A 77 -0.72 3.82 4.33
C LEU A 77 -0.23 2.54 3.65
N THR A 78 0.51 1.70 4.36
CA THR A 78 1.01 0.42 3.84
C THR A 78 -0.11 -0.60 3.70
N ILE A 79 -0.98 -0.72 4.72
CA ILE A 79 -2.19 -1.54 4.65
C ILE A 79 -3.12 -1.08 3.53
N PHE A 80 -3.33 0.23 3.38
CA PHE A 80 -4.09 0.79 2.26
C PHE A 80 -3.53 0.35 0.91
N THR A 81 -2.21 0.42 0.75
CA THR A 81 -1.54 0.00 -0.49
C THR A 81 -1.80 -1.49 -0.76
N ALA A 82 -1.58 -2.36 0.24
CA ALA A 82 -1.83 -3.79 0.13
C ALA A 82 -3.28 -4.10 -0.24
N GLN A 83 -4.25 -3.53 0.49
CA GLN A 83 -5.67 -3.77 0.25
C GLN A 83 -6.13 -3.24 -1.11
N SER A 84 -5.59 -2.11 -1.59
CA SER A 84 -5.92 -1.58 -2.91
C SER A 84 -5.48 -2.52 -4.03
N ILE A 85 -4.30 -3.15 -3.91
CA ILE A 85 -3.78 -4.15 -4.84
C ILE A 85 -4.66 -5.40 -4.80
N VAL A 86 -4.88 -5.97 -3.62
CA VAL A 86 -5.69 -7.18 -3.42
C VAL A 86 -7.10 -7.00 -3.98
N ARG A 87 -7.72 -5.85 -3.72
CA ARG A 87 -9.03 -5.51 -4.27
C ARG A 87 -9.03 -5.51 -5.79
N ALA A 88 -8.03 -4.91 -6.43
CA ALA A 88 -7.93 -4.90 -7.89
C ALA A 88 -7.79 -6.32 -8.47
N TYR A 89 -7.00 -7.20 -7.85
CA TYR A 89 -6.90 -8.61 -8.25
C TYR A 89 -8.25 -9.33 -8.14
N LYS A 90 -8.94 -9.18 -7.01
CA LYS A 90 -10.26 -9.78 -6.78
C LYS A 90 -11.31 -9.28 -7.78
N ASP A 91 -11.39 -7.97 -7.99
CA ASP A 91 -12.41 -7.34 -8.83
C ASP A 91 -12.20 -7.62 -10.33
N PHE A 92 -10.95 -7.64 -10.79
CA PHE A 92 -10.64 -7.60 -12.23
C PHE A 92 -9.92 -8.82 -12.79
N VAL A 93 -9.27 -9.63 -11.95
CA VAL A 93 -8.40 -10.74 -12.40
C VAL A 93 -8.96 -12.11 -12.02
N PHE A 94 -9.19 -12.37 -10.73
CA PHE A 94 -9.55 -13.71 -10.24
C PHE A 94 -10.90 -14.23 -10.72
N ASN A 95 -11.85 -13.34 -11.00
CA ASN A 95 -13.14 -13.75 -11.57
C ASN A 95 -13.02 -14.23 -13.03
N LYS A 96 -11.88 -14.02 -13.69
CA LYS A 96 -11.67 -14.31 -15.11
C LYS A 96 -10.56 -15.31 -15.37
N ASN A 97 -9.58 -15.41 -14.48
CA ASN A 97 -8.41 -16.25 -14.64
C ASN A 97 -8.03 -16.89 -13.30
N LYS A 98 -7.60 -18.15 -13.35
CA LYS A 98 -6.87 -18.76 -12.25
C LYS A 98 -5.41 -18.35 -12.36
N LEU A 99 -4.83 -17.83 -11.28
CA LEU A 99 -3.40 -17.52 -11.21
C LEU A 99 -2.72 -18.56 -10.33
N ASP A 100 -1.58 -19.07 -10.80
CA ASP A 100 -0.71 -19.93 -10.00
C ASP A 100 0.25 -19.09 -9.15
N GLN A 101 0.77 -18.00 -9.72
CA GLN A 101 1.78 -17.15 -9.08
C GLN A 101 1.55 -15.65 -9.40
N ILE A 102 1.98 -14.79 -8.47
CA ILE A 102 2.08 -13.34 -8.64
C ILE A 102 3.50 -12.90 -8.32
N ILE A 103 4.16 -12.25 -9.28
CA ILE A 103 5.55 -11.78 -9.12
C ILE A 103 5.55 -10.26 -8.98
N PHE A 104 6.02 -9.76 -7.84
CA PHE A 104 6.18 -8.33 -7.57
C PHE A 104 7.56 -7.82 -8.03
N THR A 105 7.55 -6.62 -8.61
CA THR A 105 8.74 -5.91 -9.07
C THR A 105 8.71 -4.44 -8.62
N GLY A 106 9.82 -3.72 -8.83
CA GLY A 106 10.01 -2.34 -8.42
C GLY A 106 10.34 -2.19 -6.93
N GLY A 107 10.62 -0.96 -6.50
CA GLY A 107 11.11 -0.67 -5.15
C GLY A 107 10.20 -1.14 -4.01
N GLY A 108 8.89 -1.24 -4.26
CA GLY A 108 7.93 -1.74 -3.27
C GLY A 108 8.09 -3.23 -2.93
N ALA A 109 8.69 -4.03 -3.82
CA ALA A 109 8.95 -5.44 -3.57
C ALA A 109 9.94 -5.67 -2.41
N TYR A 110 10.79 -4.68 -2.10
CA TYR A 110 11.73 -4.71 -0.97
C TYR A 110 11.07 -4.43 0.39
N ASN A 111 9.81 -3.98 0.40
CA ASN A 111 9.06 -3.81 1.65
C ASN A 111 8.44 -5.16 2.04
N LYS A 112 9.13 -5.89 2.91
CA LYS A 112 8.75 -7.25 3.33
C LYS A 112 7.41 -7.25 4.06
N PHE A 113 7.11 -6.21 4.84
CA PHE A 113 5.82 -6.06 5.48
C PHE A 113 4.68 -5.92 4.47
N LEU A 114 4.84 -5.10 3.43
CA LEU A 114 3.88 -4.95 2.35
C LEU A 114 3.65 -6.25 1.59
N ILE A 115 4.72 -6.92 1.17
CA ILE A 115 4.63 -8.19 0.43
C ILE A 115 3.97 -9.27 1.28
N LYS A 116 4.36 -9.39 2.56
CA LYS A 116 3.71 -10.33 3.48
C LYS A 116 2.22 -10.01 3.64
N THR A 117 1.86 -8.74 3.83
CA THR A 117 0.46 -8.32 3.97
C THR A 117 -0.36 -8.68 2.73
N ILE A 118 0.20 -8.50 1.53
CA ILE A 118 -0.48 -8.90 0.28
C ILE A 118 -0.63 -10.41 0.21
N SER A 119 0.43 -11.16 0.51
CA SER A 119 0.44 -12.63 0.53
C SER A 119 -0.61 -13.19 1.49
N ASP A 120 -0.69 -12.66 2.72
CA ASP A 120 -1.69 -13.08 3.71
C ASP A 120 -3.15 -12.83 3.26
N LEU A 121 -3.37 -11.93 2.29
CA LEU A 121 -4.70 -11.55 1.79
C LEU A 121 -5.11 -12.23 0.47
N LEU A 122 -4.19 -13.00 -0.12
CA LEU A 122 -4.36 -13.70 -1.39
C LEU A 122 -4.14 -15.21 -1.19
N ASP A 123 -4.96 -16.02 -1.86
CA ASP A 123 -4.78 -17.48 -1.91
C ASP A 123 -4.03 -17.87 -3.20
N VAL A 124 -2.91 -17.19 -3.43
CA VAL A 124 -2.03 -17.37 -4.60
C VAL A 124 -0.60 -17.17 -4.14
N GLU A 125 0.35 -17.95 -4.68
CA GLU A 125 1.76 -17.79 -4.34
C GLU A 125 2.26 -16.40 -4.75
N VAL A 126 2.78 -15.65 -3.78
CA VAL A 126 3.35 -14.32 -3.98
C VAL A 126 4.87 -14.41 -3.93
N LEU A 127 5.51 -14.03 -5.02
CA LEU A 127 6.96 -13.99 -5.21
C LEU A 127 7.41 -12.56 -5.49
N THR A 128 8.70 -12.31 -5.33
CA THR A 128 9.40 -11.12 -5.82
C THR A 128 10.31 -11.50 -6.98
N PHE A 129 10.76 -10.51 -7.75
CA PHE A 129 11.71 -10.76 -8.84
C PHE A 129 13.03 -11.41 -8.34
N GLU A 130 13.45 -11.14 -7.09
CA GLU A 130 14.66 -11.75 -6.53
C GLU A 130 14.49 -13.25 -6.24
N ASP A 131 13.26 -13.73 -6.05
CA ASP A 131 12.99 -15.15 -5.77
C ASP A 131 13.14 -16.05 -7.00
N ILE A 132 13.17 -15.47 -8.21
CA ILE A 132 13.15 -16.20 -9.49
C ILE A 132 14.45 -16.10 -10.31
N GLY A 133 15.45 -15.34 -9.84
CA GLY A 133 16.77 -15.16 -10.48
C GLY A 133 16.77 -14.17 -11.65
#